data_AF-A0A015MYG0-F1
#
_entry.id   AF-A0A015MYG0-F1
#
_cell.length_a   1.000
_cell.length_b   1.000
_cell.length_c   1.000
_cell.angle_alpha   90.00
_cell.angle_beta   90.00
_cell.angle_gamma   90.00
#
_symmetry.space_group_name_H-M   'P 1'
#
loop_
_entity.id
_entity.type
_entity.pdbx_description
1 polymer ?
#
loop_
_entity_poly.entity_id
_entity_poly.type
_entity_poly.pdbx_seq_one_letter_code
_entity_poly.pdbx_strand_id
1 'polypeptide(L)'
;MGDFNLITNGLIDRTPPQHISRPKFFNDLETLGLIDSYRKLDEEAQGNTYHKEGVSTRIDQIWVSETHSNKLVNFSITPSTFITHSDHNIITLTMDTSDLIRNNRKNTVYDKLPTGNTHSRVMYDCDNIEMERWDNFRLNIKNQLNSLDQDLLEDRANFKEYSQEDIDRYWDKLNSIIVYAADTELPRKDIRYHKTFNS
;
A
#
# COMPACT_ATOMS: atom_id res chain seq x y z
N MET A 1 3.16 -3.31 10.57
CA MET A 1 2.12 -2.98 11.57
C MET A 1 1.43 -4.25 12.01
N GLY A 2 0.94 -4.31 13.24
CA GLY A 2 0.16 -5.45 13.75
C GLY A 2 0.41 -5.70 15.23
N ASP A 3 -0.05 -6.86 15.70
CA ASP A 3 0.21 -7.37 17.05
C ASP A 3 1.57 -8.09 17.09
N PHE A 4 2.49 -7.56 17.91
CA PHE A 4 3.83 -8.09 18.08
C PHE A 4 3.92 -9.07 19.26
N ASN A 5 2.91 -9.13 20.13
CA ASN A 5 2.93 -9.86 21.41
C ASN A 5 4.14 -9.51 22.31
N LEU A 6 4.80 -8.38 22.04
CA LEU A 6 6.03 -7.93 22.70
C LEU A 6 5.92 -6.44 22.98
N ILE A 7 6.57 -5.99 24.06
CA ILE A 7 6.65 -4.58 24.44
C ILE A 7 8.10 -4.14 24.56
N THR A 8 8.33 -2.86 24.31
CA THR A 8 9.68 -2.29 24.23
C THR A 8 10.19 -1.86 25.60
N ASN A 9 9.32 -1.25 26.41
CA ASN A 9 9.62 -0.79 27.76
C ASN A 9 8.45 -1.07 28.71
N GLY A 10 8.61 -2.06 29.58
CA GLY A 10 7.57 -2.46 30.53
C GLY A 10 7.19 -1.43 31.60
N LEU A 11 7.90 -0.31 31.71
CA LEU A 11 7.52 0.79 32.62
C LEU A 11 6.42 1.68 32.02
N ILE A 12 6.40 1.84 30.69
CA ILE A 12 5.50 2.77 29.98
C ILE A 12 4.55 2.06 29.00
N ASP A 13 4.91 0.85 28.55
CA ASP A 13 4.12 0.03 27.63
C ASP A 13 3.24 -0.99 28.36
N ARG A 14 3.26 -1.03 29.70
CA ARG A 14 2.49 -1.96 30.52
C ARG A 14 1.91 -1.30 31.76
N THR A 15 0.67 -1.65 32.07
CA THR A 15 0.01 -1.33 33.33
C THR A 15 -0.47 -2.63 33.98
N PRO A 16 -0.09 -2.93 35.23
CA PRO A 16 0.84 -2.19 36.07
C PRO A 16 2.29 -2.24 35.53
N PRO A 17 3.10 -1.18 35.74
CA PRO A 17 4.49 -1.12 35.30
C PRO A 17 5.31 -2.31 35.82
N GLN A 18 6.18 -2.85 34.97
CA GLN A 18 7.14 -3.88 35.35
C GLN A 18 8.42 -3.73 34.56
N HIS A 19 9.56 -3.85 35.23
CA HIS A 19 10.84 -3.86 34.55
C HIS A 19 10.98 -5.15 33.72
N ILE A 20 11.05 -5.00 32.40
CA ILE A 20 11.17 -6.10 31.44
C ILE A 20 12.37 -5.80 30.54
N SER A 21 13.19 -6.81 30.27
CA SER A 21 14.31 -6.67 29.33
C SER A 21 13.77 -6.44 27.92
N ARG A 22 14.23 -5.37 27.27
CA ARG A 22 13.88 -5.08 25.88
C ARG A 22 14.27 -6.25 24.96
N PRO A 23 13.32 -6.85 24.22
CA PRO A 23 13.61 -7.90 23.26
C PRO A 23 14.59 -7.44 22.16
N LYS A 24 15.56 -8.30 21.80
CA LYS A 24 16.55 -8.01 20.73
C LYS A 24 15.89 -7.62 19.40
N PHE A 25 14.76 -8.24 19.09
CA PHE A 25 13.97 -7.98 17.89
C PHE A 25 13.75 -6.48 17.63
N PHE A 26 13.47 -5.68 18.67
CA PHE A 26 13.28 -4.24 18.48
C PHE A 26 14.56 -3.49 18.14
N ASN A 27 15.72 -3.98 18.59
CA ASN A 27 17.02 -3.41 18.21
C ASN A 27 17.34 -3.73 16.74
N ASP A 28 16.92 -4.90 16.26
CA ASP A 28 17.07 -5.27 14.85
C ASP A 28 16.21 -4.35 13.96
N LEU A 29 14.99 -4.00 14.39
CA LEU A 29 14.15 -3.02 13.67
C LEU A 29 14.80 -1.62 13.62
N GLU A 30 15.34 -1.14 14.73
CA GLU A 30 16.07 0.14 14.78
C GLU A 30 17.31 0.11 13.89
N THR A 31 18.04 -1.01 13.86
CA THR A 31 19.21 -1.20 12.98
C THR A 31 18.82 -1.15 11.50
N LEU A 32 17.62 -1.59 11.16
CA LEU A 32 17.04 -1.47 9.81
C LEU A 32 16.52 -0.05 9.49
N GLY A 33 16.71 0.92 10.40
CA GLY A 33 16.23 2.29 10.23
C GLY A 33 14.71 2.40 10.36
N LEU A 34 14.09 1.53 11.17
CA LEU A 34 12.67 1.60 11.51
C LEU A 34 12.51 2.18 12.91
N ILE A 35 11.47 2.99 13.09
CA ILE A 35 11.12 3.59 14.37
C ILE A 35 9.67 3.29 14.75
N ASP A 36 9.40 3.20 16.04
CA ASP A 36 8.06 3.10 16.59
C ASP A 36 7.33 4.44 16.43
N SER A 37 6.31 4.46 15.58
CA SER A 37 5.58 5.70 15.24
C SER A 37 4.82 6.30 16.41
N TYR A 38 4.33 5.49 17.35
CA TYR A 38 3.65 6.00 18.54
C TYR A 38 4.65 6.72 19.45
N ARG A 39 5.79 6.07 19.74
CA ARG A 39 6.85 6.66 20.59
C ARG A 39 7.53 7.87 19.95
N LYS A 40 7.53 7.96 18.62
CA LYS A 40 8.01 9.15 17.91
C LYS A 40 7.11 10.37 18.12
N LEU A 41 5.80 10.16 18.23
CA LEU A 41 4.82 11.23 18.41
C LEU A 41 4.55 11.53 19.89
N ASP A 42 4.67 10.52 20.75
CA ASP A 42 4.39 10.63 22.18
C ASP A 42 5.38 9.74 22.98
N GLU A 43 6.52 10.33 23.36
CA GLU A 43 7.68 9.59 23.88
C GLU A 43 7.35 8.79 25.16
N GLU A 44 6.60 9.39 26.09
CA GLU A 44 6.36 8.83 27.42
C GLU A 44 4.89 8.51 27.72
N ALA A 45 3.93 8.94 26.89
CA ALA A 45 2.53 8.68 27.15
C ALA A 45 2.21 7.17 27.17
N GLN A 46 1.30 6.78 28.06
CA GLN A 46 0.75 5.43 28.05
C GLN A 46 -0.15 5.26 26.82
N GLY A 47 0.09 4.20 26.06
CA GLY A 47 -0.66 3.88 24.85
C GLY A 47 -1.02 2.41 24.80
N ASN A 48 -1.57 1.84 25.88
CA ASN A 48 -1.93 0.42 25.90
C ASN A 48 -2.99 0.13 24.83
N THR A 49 -2.77 -0.96 24.10
CA THR A 49 -3.65 -1.40 23.02
C THR A 49 -4.38 -2.68 23.40
N TYR A 50 -3.77 -3.52 24.23
CA TYR A 50 -4.33 -4.77 24.72
C TYR A 50 -4.73 -4.66 26.18
N HIS A 51 -5.89 -5.22 26.54
CA HIS A 51 -6.44 -5.16 27.89
C HIS A 51 -7.00 -6.51 28.33
N LYS A 52 -6.39 -7.13 29.35
CA LYS A 52 -6.89 -8.36 29.97
C LYS A 52 -6.64 -8.39 31.45
N GLU A 53 -7.72 -8.60 32.22
CA GLU A 53 -7.75 -8.90 33.66
C GLU A 53 -6.56 -8.32 34.48
N GLY A 54 -6.61 -7.02 34.73
CA GLY A 54 -5.64 -6.32 35.59
C GLY A 54 -4.29 -6.02 34.92
N VAL A 55 -4.09 -6.44 33.67
CA VAL A 55 -2.91 -6.13 32.86
C VAL A 55 -3.33 -5.47 31.55
N SER A 56 -2.63 -4.40 31.17
CA SER A 56 -2.78 -3.74 29.89
C SER A 56 -1.41 -3.52 29.27
N THR A 57 -1.26 -3.78 27.96
CA THR A 57 0.02 -3.72 27.25
C THR A 57 -0.10 -3.05 25.89
N ARG A 58 0.99 -2.47 25.38
CA ARG A 58 1.07 -1.90 24.03
C ARG A 58 1.77 -2.87 23.07
N ILE A 59 1.06 -3.92 22.68
CA ILE A 59 1.59 -4.98 21.80
C ILE A 59 1.24 -4.73 20.33
N ASP A 60 0.24 -3.89 20.04
CA ASP A 60 -0.08 -3.47 18.68
C ASP A 60 0.77 -2.26 18.30
N GLN A 61 1.59 -2.40 17.26
CA GLN A 61 2.61 -1.40 16.91
C GLN A 61 2.68 -1.14 15.41
N ILE A 62 2.96 0.12 15.05
CA ILE A 62 3.24 0.56 13.69
C ILE A 62 4.67 1.09 13.67
N TRP A 63 5.54 0.39 12.94
CA TRP A 63 6.92 0.79 12.71
C TRP A 63 7.05 1.39 11.32
N VAL A 64 7.71 2.55 11.22
CA VAL A 64 7.90 3.29 9.97
C VAL A 64 9.39 3.54 9.73
N SER A 65 9.79 3.75 8.47
CA SER A 65 11.17 4.15 8.19
C SER A 65 11.48 5.51 8.81
N GLU A 66 12.65 5.62 9.43
CA GLU A 66 13.17 6.85 10.02
C GLU A 66 13.18 8.00 9.00
N THR A 67 13.51 7.70 7.74
CA THR A 67 13.49 8.67 6.62
C THR A 67 12.11 9.30 6.37
N HIS A 68 11.07 8.65 6.86
CA HIS A 68 9.68 9.06 6.70
C HIS A 68 9.06 9.53 8.03
N SER A 69 9.83 9.58 9.12
CA SER A 69 9.34 9.93 10.45
C SER A 69 8.78 11.35 10.56
N ASN A 70 9.34 12.31 9.82
CA ASN A 70 8.87 13.69 9.82
C ASN A 70 7.50 13.88 9.13
N LYS A 71 6.99 12.84 8.46
CA LYS A 71 5.68 12.84 7.82
C LYS A 71 4.57 12.34 8.74
N LEU A 72 4.90 11.89 9.96
CA LEU A 72 3.91 11.46 10.92
C LEU A 72 3.13 12.68 11.43
N VAL A 73 1.80 12.64 11.30
CA VAL A 73 0.92 13.76 11.68
C VAL A 73 0.24 13.47 13.01
N ASN A 74 -0.29 12.26 13.17
CA ASN A 74 -1.05 11.88 14.36
C ASN A 74 -1.06 10.36 14.54
N PHE A 75 -1.19 9.92 15.79
CA PHE A 75 -1.45 8.53 16.14
C PHE A 75 -2.62 8.50 17.13
N SER A 76 -3.61 7.64 16.89
CA SER A 76 -4.73 7.47 17.81
C SER A 76 -4.96 6.01 18.16
N ILE A 77 -5.42 5.80 19.39
CA ILE A 77 -5.80 4.49 19.93
C ILE A 77 -7.29 4.58 20.26
N THR A 78 -8.11 3.85 19.52
CA THR A 78 -9.56 3.87 19.66
C THR A 78 -10.02 2.58 20.34
N PRO A 79 -10.73 2.66 21.48
CA PRO A 79 -11.30 1.48 22.11
C PRO A 79 -12.20 0.70 21.15
N SER A 80 -11.93 -0.59 20.98
CA SER A 80 -12.72 -1.46 20.10
C SER A 80 -13.88 -2.14 20.82
N THR A 81 -13.97 -2.00 22.14
CA THR A 81 -14.95 -2.69 22.98
C THR A 81 -16.39 -2.53 22.48
N PHE A 82 -16.76 -1.32 22.03
CA PHE A 82 -18.08 -1.01 21.48
C PHE A 82 -18.23 -1.25 19.97
N ILE A 83 -17.16 -1.65 19.29
CA ILE A 83 -17.12 -1.86 17.83
C ILE A 83 -17.09 -3.35 17.52
N THR A 84 -16.16 -4.09 18.13
CA THR A 84 -15.89 -5.51 17.83
C THR A 84 -15.92 -6.40 19.07
N HIS A 85 -16.05 -5.85 20.29
CA HIS A 85 -15.89 -6.58 21.55
C HIS A 85 -14.51 -7.27 21.68
N SER A 86 -13.47 -6.70 21.07
CA SER A 86 -12.10 -7.20 21.22
C SER A 86 -11.43 -6.64 22.47
N ASP A 87 -10.49 -7.40 23.01
CA ASP A 87 -9.51 -6.99 24.02
C ASP A 87 -8.37 -6.13 23.45
N HIS A 88 -8.31 -5.96 22.12
CA HIS A 88 -7.40 -5.06 21.42
C HIS A 88 -8.10 -3.79 20.94
N ASN A 89 -7.52 -2.62 21.22
CA ASN A 89 -7.90 -1.33 20.67
C ASN A 89 -7.43 -1.19 19.22
N ILE A 90 -8.15 -0.39 18.43
CA ILE A 90 -7.78 -0.08 17.06
C ILE A 90 -6.73 1.03 17.08
N ILE A 91 -5.55 0.76 16.54
CA ILE A 91 -4.50 1.76 16.33
C ILE A 91 -4.60 2.38 14.95
N THR A 92 -4.47 3.70 14.85
CA THR A 92 -4.51 4.44 13.59
C THR A 92 -3.35 5.42 13.52
N LEU A 93 -2.60 5.38 12.42
CA LEU A 93 -1.54 6.34 12.12
C LEU A 93 -1.94 7.20 10.93
N THR A 94 -1.81 8.52 11.07
CA THR A 94 -1.99 9.49 9.99
C THR A 94 -0.63 10.01 9.56
N MET A 95 -0.38 9.98 8.25
CA MET A 95 0.90 10.36 7.65
C MET A 95 0.68 11.29 6.46
N ASP A 96 1.46 12.36 6.38
CA ASP A 96 1.47 13.28 5.25
C ASP A 96 2.34 12.72 4.11
N THR A 97 1.68 12.38 3.01
CA THR A 97 2.32 11.85 1.81
C THR A 97 2.25 12.83 0.63
N SER A 98 1.86 14.09 0.87
CA SER A 98 1.67 15.11 -0.19
C SER A 98 2.88 15.23 -1.11
N ASP A 99 4.08 15.22 -0.52
CA ASP A 99 5.34 15.40 -1.24
C ASP A 99 5.83 14.12 -1.94
N LEU A 100 5.39 12.95 -1.47
CA LEU A 100 5.71 11.65 -2.06
C LEU A 100 4.81 11.34 -3.26
N ILE A 101 3.52 11.65 -3.14
CA ILE A 101 2.51 11.33 -4.15
C ILE A 101 2.07 12.65 -4.80
N ARG A 102 3.00 13.30 -5.50
CA ARG A 102 2.69 14.46 -6.33
C ARG A 102 1.66 14.03 -7.38
N ASN A 103 0.53 14.74 -7.44
CA ASN A 103 -0.60 14.51 -8.37
C ASN A 103 -1.64 13.42 -8.02
N ASN A 104 -1.86 13.03 -6.77
CA ASN A 104 -3.02 12.18 -6.41
C ASN A 104 -4.37 12.73 -6.95
N ARG A 105 -4.48 14.07 -7.10
CA ARG A 105 -5.65 14.72 -7.72
C ARG A 105 -5.71 14.76 -9.24
N LYS A 106 -4.61 14.51 -9.98
CA LYS A 106 -4.70 14.55 -11.46
C LYS A 106 -5.68 13.51 -12.00
N ASN A 107 -5.83 12.38 -11.31
CA ASN A 107 -6.70 11.28 -11.72
C ASN A 107 -7.99 11.14 -10.86
N THR A 108 -8.20 12.01 -9.87
CA THR A 108 -9.40 11.99 -8.99
C THR A 108 -10.24 13.26 -9.07
N VAL A 109 -9.81 14.28 -9.84
CA VAL A 109 -10.62 15.47 -10.12
C VAL A 109 -11.56 15.18 -11.29
N TYR A 110 -12.85 15.02 -10.96
CA TYR A 110 -13.93 14.86 -11.95
C TYR A 110 -13.98 16.00 -12.99
N ASP A 111 -13.50 17.20 -12.65
CA ASP A 111 -13.49 18.37 -13.54
C ASP A 111 -12.43 18.30 -14.66
N LYS A 112 -11.53 17.30 -14.64
CA LYS A 112 -10.57 17.04 -15.73
C LYS A 112 -11.03 15.97 -16.70
N LEU A 113 -12.22 15.39 -16.49
CA LEU A 113 -12.89 14.60 -17.52
C LEU A 113 -13.16 15.55 -18.70
N PRO A 114 -12.65 15.26 -19.92
CA PRO A 114 -12.89 16.09 -21.08
C PRO A 114 -14.38 16.41 -21.19
N THR A 115 -14.73 17.69 -21.12
CA THR A 115 -16.11 18.18 -21.05
C THR A 115 -16.94 17.87 -22.30
N GLY A 116 -16.39 17.19 -23.30
CA GLY A 116 -17.05 16.83 -24.56
C GLY A 116 -17.01 15.35 -24.96
N ASN A 117 -16.48 14.44 -24.13
CA ASN A 117 -16.20 13.08 -24.58
C ASN A 117 -17.05 12.11 -23.75
N THR A 118 -17.93 11.35 -24.39
CA THR A 118 -18.52 10.14 -23.82
C THR A 118 -17.39 9.27 -23.28
N HIS A 119 -17.29 9.14 -21.95
CA HIS A 119 -16.29 8.30 -21.32
C HIS A 119 -16.75 6.85 -21.53
N SER A 120 -16.07 6.15 -22.44
CA SER A 120 -16.17 4.70 -22.55
C SER A 120 -15.16 4.09 -21.60
N ARG A 121 -15.64 3.44 -20.53
CA ARG A 121 -14.78 2.58 -19.72
C ARG A 121 -14.75 1.20 -20.36
N VAL A 122 -13.55 0.69 -20.59
CA VAL A 122 -13.32 -0.71 -20.92
C VAL A 122 -13.36 -1.48 -19.61
N MET A 123 -14.28 -2.43 -19.50
CA MET A 123 -14.34 -3.36 -18.37
C MET A 123 -14.20 -4.77 -18.90
N TYR A 124 -13.19 -5.49 -18.42
CA TYR A 124 -13.05 -6.91 -18.69
C TYR A 124 -13.99 -7.67 -17.75
N ASP A 125 -14.77 -8.59 -18.30
CA ASP A 125 -15.75 -9.36 -17.57
C ASP A 125 -15.06 -10.54 -16.87
N CYS A 126 -14.50 -10.27 -15.69
CA CYS A 126 -13.72 -11.23 -14.92
C CYS A 126 -14.53 -12.43 -14.40
N ASP A 127 -15.85 -12.30 -14.27
CA ASP A 127 -16.72 -13.32 -13.70
C ASP A 127 -17.07 -14.42 -14.71
N ASN A 128 -16.92 -14.15 -16.02
CA ASN A 128 -17.26 -15.05 -17.13
C ASN A 128 -16.04 -15.49 -17.95
N ILE A 129 -14.83 -15.37 -17.42
CA ILE A 129 -13.63 -15.79 -18.15
C ILE A 129 -13.44 -17.30 -18.00
N GLU A 130 -13.56 -18.02 -19.12
CA GLU A 130 -13.20 -19.43 -19.20
C GLU A 130 -11.69 -19.62 -18.97
N MET A 131 -11.31 -20.72 -18.32
CA MET A 131 -9.91 -21.02 -17.99
C MET A 131 -8.99 -20.99 -19.23
N GLU A 132 -9.48 -21.45 -20.39
CA GLU A 132 -8.76 -21.40 -21.67
C GLU A 132 -8.38 -19.97 -22.08
N ARG A 133 -9.28 -19.00 -21.90
CA ARG A 133 -9.00 -17.58 -22.20
C ARG A 133 -7.98 -16.98 -21.24
N TRP A 134 -8.02 -17.38 -19.97
CA TRP A 134 -6.99 -17.01 -19.00
C TRP A 134 -5.61 -17.56 -19.38
N ASP A 135 -5.57 -18.81 -19.83
CA ASP A 135 -4.33 -19.44 -20.28
C ASP A 135 -3.79 -18.78 -21.55
N ASN A 136 -4.65 -18.44 -22.50
CA ASN A 136 -4.27 -17.70 -23.71
C ASN A 136 -3.75 -16.30 -23.38
N PHE A 137 -4.43 -15.55 -22.49
CA PHE A 137 -3.97 -14.26 -21.98
C PHE A 137 -2.56 -14.36 -21.37
N ARG A 138 -2.36 -15.33 -20.48
CA ARG A 138 -1.07 -15.57 -19.84
C ARG A 138 0.01 -15.94 -20.85
N LEU A 139 -0.31 -16.79 -21.83
CA LEU A 139 0.62 -17.23 -22.86
C LEU A 139 1.01 -16.07 -23.80
N ASN A 140 0.05 -15.21 -24.14
CA ASN A 140 0.25 -14.05 -24.99
C ASN A 140 1.20 -13.03 -24.32
N ILE A 141 0.97 -12.70 -23.05
CA ILE A 141 1.91 -11.88 -22.26
C ILE A 141 3.31 -12.51 -22.23
N LYS A 142 3.39 -13.82 -21.94
CA LYS A 142 4.67 -14.51 -21.83
C LYS A 142 5.46 -14.48 -23.15
N ASN A 143 4.79 -14.68 -24.28
CA ASN A 143 5.42 -14.64 -25.60
C ASN A 143 5.96 -13.25 -25.94
N GLN A 144 5.19 -12.19 -25.66
CA GLN A 144 5.61 -10.81 -25.90
C GLN A 144 6.72 -10.35 -24.95
N LEU A 145 6.71 -10.81 -23.69
CA LEU A 145 7.79 -10.56 -22.75
C LEU A 145 9.09 -11.24 -23.18
N ASN A 146 9.02 -12.47 -23.69
CA ASN A 146 10.20 -13.19 -24.17
C ASN A 146 10.84 -12.50 -25.38
N SER A 147 10.05 -11.90 -26.29
CA SER A 147 10.60 -11.07 -27.37
C SER A 147 11.18 -9.76 -26.86
N LEU A 148 10.55 -9.14 -25.85
CA LEU A 148 11.05 -7.90 -25.25
C LEU A 148 12.36 -8.13 -24.47
N ASP A 149 12.51 -9.27 -23.79
CA ASP A 149 13.72 -9.61 -23.03
C ASP A 149 14.94 -9.79 -23.94
N GLN A 150 14.75 -10.27 -25.17
CA GLN A 150 15.81 -10.33 -26.18
C GLN A 150 16.31 -8.93 -26.59
N ASP A 151 15.40 -7.99 -26.85
CA ASP A 151 15.75 -6.59 -27.16
C ASP A 151 16.40 -5.88 -25.96
N LEU A 152 15.96 -6.19 -24.73
CA LEU A 152 16.47 -5.61 -23.49
C LEU A 152 17.89 -6.06 -23.14
N LEU A 153 18.26 -7.30 -23.47
CA LEU A 153 19.60 -7.83 -23.20
C LEU A 153 20.68 -7.12 -24.04
N GLU A 154 20.35 -6.67 -25.24
CA GLU A 154 21.24 -5.85 -26.08
C GLU A 154 21.41 -4.43 -25.51
N ASP A 155 20.35 -3.84 -24.97
CA ASP A 155 20.40 -2.51 -24.33
C ASP A 155 21.14 -2.54 -22.98
N ARG A 156 20.93 -3.57 -22.15
CA ARG A 156 21.54 -3.69 -20.81
C ARG A 156 23.06 -3.76 -20.80
N ALA A 157 23.68 -4.19 -21.90
CA ALA A 157 25.14 -4.18 -22.03
C ALA A 157 25.74 -2.76 -22.00
N ASN A 158 24.91 -1.72 -22.21
CA ASN A 158 25.34 -0.33 -22.39
C ASN A 158 25.00 0.63 -21.24
N PHE A 159 24.31 0.20 -20.17
CA PHE A 159 23.88 1.09 -19.09
C PHE A 159 24.51 0.76 -17.73
N LYS A 160 25.08 1.77 -17.05
CA LYS A 160 25.56 1.68 -15.65
C LYS A 160 24.53 2.16 -14.63
N GLU A 161 23.57 3.01 -15.01
CA GLU A 161 22.47 3.50 -14.16
C GLU A 161 21.22 3.76 -15.02
N TYR A 162 20.02 3.50 -14.48
CA TYR A 162 18.74 3.75 -15.14
C TYR A 162 18.18 5.12 -14.72
N SER A 163 17.75 5.93 -15.68
CA SER A 163 17.03 7.19 -15.42
C SER A 163 15.53 6.95 -15.15
N GLN A 164 14.83 7.96 -14.62
CA GLN A 164 13.37 7.90 -14.49
C GLN A 164 12.68 7.75 -15.85
N GLU A 165 13.22 8.38 -16.90
CA GLU A 165 12.68 8.27 -18.27
C GLU A 165 12.80 6.82 -18.80
N ASP A 166 13.85 6.11 -18.42
CA ASP A 166 13.99 4.69 -18.75
C ASP A 166 12.94 3.85 -18.05
N ILE A 167 12.70 4.11 -16.77
CA ILE A 167 11.69 3.42 -15.96
C ILE A 167 10.30 3.64 -16.56
N ASP A 168 9.95 4.88 -16.88
CA ASP A 168 8.66 5.25 -17.46
C ASP A 168 8.47 4.57 -18.82
N ARG A 169 9.50 4.59 -19.68
CA ARG A 169 9.50 3.89 -20.97
C ARG A 169 9.28 2.38 -20.82
N TYR A 170 9.89 1.74 -19.82
CA TYR A 170 9.67 0.31 -19.57
C TYR A 170 8.26 0.03 -19.05
N TRP A 171 7.75 0.89 -18.19
CA TRP A 171 6.38 0.80 -17.71
C TRP A 171 5.36 0.92 -18.85
N ASP A 172 5.55 1.86 -19.77
CA ASP A 172 4.67 2.04 -20.92
C ASP A 172 4.66 0.81 -21.84
N LYS A 173 5.83 0.20 -22.06
CA LYS A 173 5.95 -1.06 -22.84
C LYS A 173 5.23 -2.21 -22.14
N LEU A 174 5.48 -2.41 -20.84
CA LEU A 174 4.81 -3.46 -20.07
C LEU A 174 3.30 -3.28 -20.08
N ASN A 175 2.82 -2.06 -19.82
CA ASN A 175 1.41 -1.74 -19.81
C ASN A 175 0.77 -2.00 -21.19
N SER A 176 1.46 -1.65 -22.28
CA SER A 176 0.99 -1.91 -23.64
C SER A 176 0.83 -3.40 -23.93
N ILE A 177 1.77 -4.25 -23.48
CA ILE A 177 1.68 -5.71 -23.63
C ILE A 177 0.46 -6.26 -22.87
N ILE A 178 0.28 -5.83 -21.62
CA ILE A 178 -0.82 -6.29 -20.77
C ILE A 178 -2.17 -5.89 -21.37
N VAL A 179 -2.31 -4.62 -21.79
CA VAL A 179 -3.55 -4.10 -22.38
C VAL A 179 -3.85 -4.82 -23.70
N TYR A 180 -2.85 -5.01 -24.57
CA TYR A 180 -3.04 -5.73 -25.82
C TYR A 180 -3.50 -7.18 -25.60
N ALA A 181 -2.84 -7.91 -24.70
CA ALA A 181 -3.22 -9.28 -24.39
C ALA A 181 -4.64 -9.33 -23.79
N ALA A 182 -4.98 -8.38 -22.93
CA ALA A 182 -6.31 -8.30 -22.32
C ALA A 182 -7.39 -8.01 -23.37
N ASP A 183 -7.16 -7.06 -24.27
CA ASP A 183 -8.08 -6.72 -25.35
C ASP A 183 -8.25 -7.85 -26.38
N THR A 184 -7.23 -8.69 -26.54
CA THR A 184 -7.27 -9.82 -27.50
C THR A 184 -7.99 -11.03 -26.92
N GLU A 185 -7.70 -11.39 -25.66
CA GLU A 185 -8.09 -12.69 -25.09
C GLU A 185 -9.27 -12.60 -24.13
N LEU A 186 -9.44 -11.46 -23.44
CA LEU A 186 -10.44 -11.33 -22.39
C LEU A 186 -11.76 -10.75 -22.91
N PRO A 187 -12.92 -11.25 -22.41
CA PRO A 187 -14.21 -10.70 -22.76
C PRO A 187 -14.31 -9.23 -22.31
N ARG A 188 -14.56 -8.33 -23.25
CA ARG A 188 -14.61 -6.88 -23.04
C ARG A 188 -16.05 -6.35 -23.11
N LYS A 189 -16.39 -5.45 -22.19
CA LYS A 189 -17.60 -4.63 -22.22
C LYS A 189 -17.22 -3.16 -22.27
N ASP A 190 -17.72 -2.45 -23.27
CA ASP A 190 -17.58 -0.99 -23.37
C ASP A 190 -18.79 -0.34 -22.69
N ILE A 191 -18.56 0.25 -21.51
CA ILE A 191 -19.59 0.98 -20.78
C ILE A 191 -19.50 2.45 -21.17
N ARG A 192 -20.52 2.96 -21.88
CA ARG A 192 -20.65 4.37 -22.21
C ARG A 192 -21.54 5.06 -21.18
N TYR A 193 -21.02 6.07 -20.51
CA TYR A 193 -21.84 6.91 -19.63
C TYR A 193 -22.46 8.04 -20.44
N HIS A 194 -23.80 8.05 -20.56
CA HIS A 194 -24.55 9.22 -21.00
C HIS A 194 -24.81 10.15 -19.81
N LYS A 195 -24.51 11.44 -19.95
CA LYS A 195 -24.93 12.44 -18.96
C LYS A 195 -26.46 12.60 -19.04
N THR A 196 -27.20 11.97 -18.14
CA THR A 196 -28.56 12.42 -17.80
C THR A 196 -28.45 13.52 -16.76
N PHE A 197 -28.44 14.77 -17.20
CA PHE A 197 -28.76 15.88 -16.31
C PHE A 197 -30.26 15.85 -16.07
N ASN A 198 -30.68 15.43 -14.88
CA ASN A 198 -32.02 15.77 -14.39
C ASN A 198 -31.90 17.09 -13.62
N SER A 199 -32.61 18.09 -14.13
CA SER A 199 -32.87 19.42 -13.54
C SER A 199 -33.71 19.32 -12.27
#